data_AF-A0A9P8E9R9-F1
#
_entry.id   AF-A0A9P8E9R9-F1
#
_cell.length_a   1.000
_cell.length_b   1.000
_cell.length_c   1.000
_cell.angle_alpha   90.00
_cell.angle_beta   90.00
_cell.angle_gamma   90.00
#
_symmetry.space_group_name_H-M   'P 1'
#
loop_
_entity.id
_entity.type
_entity.pdbx_description
1 polymer ?
#
loop_
_entity_poly.entity_id
_entity_poly.type
_entity_poly.pdbx_seq_one_letter_code
_entity_poly.pdbx_strand_id
1 'polypeptide(L)'
;MVRFKERFQLDWENLDGSDETSIKCHNCGAQNPVPWTTYGLIPNGPEEFPRWAAENQTINLKSVESKISACQGFADKAFTLGCLNCHSKITHDSLCVAKLHADINLILTEKAVLPGNIVYKSHGLSSADEKSMFWSEWEDIMFPSKMMFWGMGEQLLKLRGKDMRMASVREVIEECLSDREMVKYAKSSRQRSRISRGEALALRRMMSRYWNNWSSFGIDLVGAVIRQGSFVDKMHDIDWLHSPALSNTIPRLIRKYSRFIAIIAKHNRFAVPTLDVDLAWHTHQLTPVRYMHYTIAKAKTFIDHDDKVAEAKLTDAFAETSKVYQKLYGEPYSECTCWYCEAVRESHTSTASRLFRSNNATASEQLHSVPSDPKKSIHISTHNAVRPTGDKAYDEDITRRIGELEKAYAKACKRADKEGNPRPKRDDYYYSEAYGHPVFIPMYAPYYGALPYTPVIYPVNPGCMALGPGAVGNCCSGTCGAAAAAGGSCSGAAAGSTIGVGCTSSSGGCGGGGSNCGGGGGGGAGCGGGGGGGGCGGGGGGC
;
A
#
# COMPACT_ATOMS: atom_id res chain seq x y z
N MET A 1 26.96 -17.40 5.81
CA MET A 1 27.19 -17.12 7.24
C MET A 1 28.58 -16.56 7.54
N VAL A 2 29.66 -17.35 7.50
CA VAL A 2 31.03 -16.90 7.90
C VAL A 2 31.47 -15.61 7.17
N ARG A 3 31.39 -15.59 5.84
CA ARG A 3 31.72 -14.40 5.03
C ARG A 3 30.88 -13.17 5.36
N PHE A 4 29.65 -13.35 5.84
CA PHE A 4 28.80 -12.22 6.24
C PHE A 4 29.32 -11.63 7.54
N LYS A 5 29.53 -12.47 8.57
CA LYS A 5 30.07 -12.03 9.86
C LYS A 5 31.43 -11.33 9.70
N GLU A 6 32.34 -11.92 8.92
CA GLU A 6 33.67 -11.34 8.66
C GLU A 6 33.59 -9.97 7.96
N ARG A 7 32.69 -9.83 6.98
CA ARG A 7 32.58 -8.61 6.17
C ARG A 7 31.90 -7.47 6.90
N PHE A 8 30.82 -7.77 7.62
CA PHE A 8 29.95 -6.76 8.20
C PHE A 8 30.16 -6.57 9.70
N GLN A 9 30.89 -7.49 10.36
CA GLN A 9 31.06 -7.50 11.81
C GLN A 9 29.70 -7.51 12.54
N LEU A 10 28.75 -8.25 11.97
CA LEU A 10 27.40 -8.44 12.48
C LEU A 10 27.10 -9.93 12.56
N ASP A 11 26.30 -10.32 13.55
CA ASP A 11 25.79 -11.67 13.64
C ASP A 11 24.86 -12.03 12.47
N TRP A 12 24.82 -13.32 12.18
CA TRP A 12 24.01 -13.85 11.09
C TRP A 12 22.57 -14.02 11.52
N GLU A 13 22.36 -14.57 12.71
CA GLU A 13 21.07 -14.58 13.36
C GLU A 13 20.90 -13.26 14.11
N ASN A 14 19.82 -12.53 13.82
CA ASN A 14 19.56 -11.23 14.46
C ASN A 14 19.39 -11.35 15.98
N LEU A 15 18.99 -12.53 16.48
CA LEU A 15 18.80 -12.81 17.90
C LEU A 15 20.13 -12.96 18.68
N ASP A 16 21.24 -13.21 17.97
CA ASP A 16 22.57 -13.29 18.59
C ASP A 16 23.24 -11.91 18.71
N GLY A 17 22.63 -10.87 18.11
CA GLY A 17 23.16 -9.51 18.10
C GLY A 17 23.00 -8.77 19.43
N SER A 18 23.53 -7.54 19.48
CA SER A 18 23.39 -6.65 20.65
C SER A 18 21.93 -6.28 20.91
N ASP A 19 21.50 -6.37 22.17
CA ASP A 19 20.21 -5.87 22.67
C ASP A 19 20.10 -4.33 22.62
N GLU A 20 21.22 -3.65 22.40
CA GLU A 20 21.30 -2.20 22.25
C GLU A 20 21.73 -1.77 20.85
N THR A 21 21.30 -0.57 20.48
CA THR A 21 21.75 0.19 19.31
C THR A 21 22.23 1.58 19.75
N SER A 22 22.77 2.36 18.81
CA SER A 22 23.25 3.72 19.09
C SER A 22 22.58 4.75 18.18
N ILE A 23 22.06 5.82 18.79
CA ILE A 23 21.38 6.92 18.10
C ILE A 23 22.20 8.20 18.22
N LYS A 24 22.55 8.77 17.07
CA LYS A 24 23.20 10.08 16.98
C LYS A 24 22.21 11.20 17.30
N CYS A 25 22.54 12.03 18.29
CA CYS A 25 21.75 13.19 18.64
C CYS A 25 21.72 14.21 17.49
N HIS A 26 20.53 14.58 17.03
CA HIS A 26 20.35 15.58 15.97
C HIS A 26 20.71 17.02 16.40
N ASN A 27 20.86 17.29 17.70
CA ASN A 27 21.20 18.61 18.22
C ASN A 27 22.72 18.79 18.42
N CYS A 28 23.39 17.88 19.12
CA CYS A 28 24.82 17.99 19.44
C CYS A 28 25.72 16.97 18.73
N GLY A 29 25.16 16.01 18.00
CA GLY A 29 25.91 14.97 17.29
C GLY A 29 26.48 13.84 18.16
N ALA A 30 26.31 13.88 19.48
CA ALA A 30 26.76 12.81 20.38
C ALA A 30 26.03 11.48 20.11
N GLN A 31 26.74 10.36 20.26
CA GLN A 31 26.17 9.01 20.19
C GLN A 31 25.51 8.66 21.53
N ASN A 32 24.32 8.06 21.48
CA ASN A 32 23.55 7.69 22.67
C ASN A 32 23.16 6.22 22.56
N PRO A 33 23.65 5.34 23.45
CA PRO A 33 23.20 3.96 23.49
C PRO A 33 21.72 3.90 23.90
N VAL A 34 20.99 2.96 23.33
CA VAL A 34 19.58 2.72 23.63
C VAL A 34 19.23 1.25 23.38
N PRO A 35 18.48 0.59 24.27
CA PRO A 35 17.99 -0.75 24.00
C PRO A 35 17.01 -0.77 22.82
N TRP A 36 16.96 -1.89 22.09
CA TRP A 36 15.94 -2.10 21.06
C TRP A 36 14.54 -2.03 21.66
N THR A 37 14.32 -2.67 22.81
CA THR A 37 13.06 -2.54 23.57
C THR A 37 13.36 -2.46 25.06
N THR A 38 12.57 -1.69 25.81
CA THR A 38 12.67 -1.69 27.28
C THR A 38 11.76 -2.71 27.94
N TYR A 39 11.00 -3.52 27.18
CA TYR A 39 10.01 -4.44 27.74
C TYR A 39 10.59 -5.37 28.82
N GLY A 40 11.76 -5.97 28.57
CA GLY A 40 12.44 -6.83 29.54
C GLY A 40 13.08 -6.08 30.71
N LEU A 41 13.18 -4.76 30.63
CA LEU A 41 13.75 -3.88 31.64
C LEU A 41 12.68 -3.23 32.54
N ILE A 42 11.39 -3.43 32.21
CA ILE A 42 10.28 -3.02 33.07
C ILE A 42 10.31 -3.92 34.32
N PRO A 43 10.24 -3.37 35.55
CA PRO A 43 10.13 -4.18 36.76
C PRO A 43 8.99 -5.20 36.64
N ASN A 44 9.30 -6.49 36.85
CA ASN A 44 8.43 -7.67 36.64
C ASN A 44 8.15 -8.09 35.18
N GLY A 45 8.54 -7.32 34.16
CA GLY A 45 8.15 -7.52 32.74
C GLY A 45 8.35 -8.92 32.14
N PRO A 46 9.55 -9.53 32.19
CA PRO A 46 9.82 -10.80 31.49
C PRO A 46 9.05 -12.00 32.05
N GLU A 47 8.89 -12.08 33.38
CA GLU A 47 8.22 -13.21 34.03
C GLU A 47 6.73 -12.96 34.31
N GLU A 48 6.29 -11.69 34.29
CA GLU A 48 4.90 -11.32 34.55
C GLU A 48 4.01 -11.59 33.33
N PHE A 49 4.51 -11.47 32.10
CA PHE A 49 3.66 -11.73 30.93
C PHE A 49 3.31 -13.20 30.74
N PRO A 50 4.25 -14.17 30.83
CA PRO A 50 3.89 -15.59 30.80
C PRO A 50 2.97 -15.99 31.96
N ARG A 51 3.19 -15.46 33.17
CA ARG A 51 2.29 -15.68 34.32
C ARG A 51 0.91 -15.09 34.11
N TRP A 52 0.82 -13.83 33.73
CA TRP A 52 -0.43 -13.15 33.42
C TRP A 52 -1.19 -13.84 32.27
N ALA A 53 -0.48 -14.27 31.22
CA ALA A 53 -1.06 -15.02 30.11
C ALA A 53 -1.59 -16.39 30.56
N ALA A 54 -0.88 -17.09 31.45
CA ALA A 54 -1.33 -18.36 32.02
C ALA A 54 -2.54 -18.18 32.96
N GLU A 55 -2.62 -17.07 33.69
CA GLU A 55 -3.72 -16.74 34.61
C GLU A 55 -4.98 -16.23 33.88
N ASN A 56 -4.84 -15.68 32.67
CA ASN A 56 -5.94 -15.16 31.87
C ASN A 56 -6.26 -16.09 30.69
N GLN A 57 -7.36 -16.85 30.80
CA GLN A 57 -7.84 -17.78 29.76
C GLN A 57 -8.08 -17.12 28.39
N THR A 58 -8.17 -15.78 28.31
CA THR A 58 -8.27 -15.02 27.07
C THR A 58 -7.35 -13.78 27.11
N ILE A 59 -6.25 -13.83 26.36
CA ILE A 59 -5.41 -12.67 26.10
C ILE A 59 -6.14 -11.77 25.09
N ASN A 60 -6.51 -10.56 25.47
CA ASN A 60 -7.11 -9.59 24.56
C ASN A 60 -6.12 -8.49 24.18
N LEU A 61 -6.28 -7.91 22.98
CA LEU A 61 -5.36 -6.92 22.43
C LEU A 61 -5.11 -5.75 23.39
N LYS A 62 -6.17 -5.16 23.96
CA LYS A 62 -6.07 -3.99 24.85
C LYS A 62 -5.19 -4.25 26.07
N SER A 63 -5.24 -5.46 26.62
CA SER A 63 -4.42 -5.83 27.77
C SER A 63 -2.93 -5.94 27.43
N VAL A 64 -2.59 -6.48 26.26
CA VAL A 64 -1.22 -6.50 25.74
C VAL A 64 -0.72 -5.08 25.48
N GLU A 65 -1.54 -4.27 24.80
CA GLU A 65 -1.25 -2.87 24.49
C GLU A 65 -0.93 -2.05 25.74
N SER A 66 -1.73 -2.21 26.80
CA SER A 66 -1.51 -1.51 28.07
C SER A 66 -0.10 -1.79 28.63
N LYS A 67 0.32 -3.06 28.64
CA LYS A 67 1.64 -3.45 29.20
C LYS A 67 2.81 -2.93 28.37
N ILE A 68 2.75 -3.03 27.05
CA ILE A 68 3.86 -2.62 26.17
C ILE A 68 3.89 -1.12 25.88
N SER A 69 2.80 -0.39 26.16
CA SER A 69 2.72 1.06 25.94
C SER A 69 3.70 1.89 26.79
N ALA A 70 4.17 1.31 27.90
CA ALA A 70 5.16 1.93 28.78
C ALA A 70 6.60 1.78 28.25
N CYS A 71 6.84 0.94 27.23
CA CYS A 71 8.16 0.71 26.70
C CYS A 71 8.67 1.90 25.87
N GLN A 72 9.97 2.22 26.00
CA GLN A 72 10.59 3.44 25.45
C GLN A 72 11.90 3.18 24.68
N GLY A 73 12.24 1.93 24.42
CA GLY A 73 13.36 1.54 23.56
C GLY A 73 13.14 1.95 22.10
N PHE A 74 14.16 1.80 21.27
CA PHE A 74 14.14 2.32 19.90
C PHE A 74 13.10 1.64 19.00
N ALA A 75 12.81 0.36 19.20
CA ALA A 75 11.75 -0.37 18.50
C ALA A 75 10.39 -0.25 19.20
N ASP A 76 10.28 0.49 20.31
CA ASP A 76 9.00 0.65 21.00
C ASP A 76 8.20 1.83 20.44
N LYS A 77 6.86 1.73 20.50
CA LYS A 77 5.94 2.79 20.04
C LYS A 77 6.22 4.15 20.69
N ALA A 78 6.45 4.16 22.00
CA ALA A 78 6.62 5.37 22.79
C ALA A 78 8.10 5.79 22.92
N PHE A 79 8.96 5.39 21.97
CA PHE A 79 10.38 5.71 21.96
C PHE A 79 10.64 7.17 22.33
N THR A 80 11.43 7.33 23.38
CA THR A 80 11.90 8.62 23.86
C THR A 80 13.26 8.43 24.51
N LEU A 81 14.23 9.25 24.12
CA LEU A 81 15.58 9.21 24.65
C LEU A 81 16.05 10.64 24.98
N GLY A 82 16.55 10.86 26.18
CA GLY A 82 17.27 12.08 26.52
C GLY A 82 18.73 11.96 26.07
N CYS A 83 19.23 12.92 25.29
CA CYS A 83 20.64 12.91 24.93
C CYS A 83 21.54 13.01 26.17
N LEU A 84 22.54 12.14 26.28
CA LEU A 84 23.46 12.11 27.42
C LEU A 84 24.34 13.36 27.52
N ASN A 85 24.56 14.06 26.40
CA ASN A 85 25.42 15.24 26.34
C ASN A 85 24.65 16.56 26.48
N CYS A 86 23.62 16.78 25.65
CA CYS A 86 22.90 18.06 25.63
C CYS A 86 21.46 17.99 26.15
N HIS A 87 21.04 16.84 26.67
CA HIS A 87 19.71 16.58 27.25
C HIS A 87 18.52 16.85 26.33
N SER A 88 18.74 17.07 25.03
CA SER A 88 17.66 17.22 24.05
C SER A 88 16.89 15.91 23.95
N LYS A 89 15.56 16.00 23.96
CA LYS A 89 14.68 14.85 23.74
C LYS A 89 14.76 14.39 22.28
N ILE A 90 14.97 13.09 22.08
CA ILE A 90 15.02 12.40 20.80
C ILE A 90 13.80 11.48 20.74
N THR A 91 13.05 11.54 19.64
CA THR A 91 11.90 10.69 19.35
C THR A 91 11.97 10.24 17.88
N HIS A 92 11.14 9.28 17.47
CA HIS A 92 11.03 8.91 16.06
C HIS A 92 10.67 10.10 15.16
N ASP A 93 9.74 10.95 15.62
CA ASP A 93 9.36 12.17 14.93
C ASP A 93 10.53 13.16 14.80
N SER A 94 11.30 13.35 15.87
CA SER A 94 12.44 14.29 15.81
C SER A 94 13.55 13.77 14.89
N LEU A 95 13.74 12.46 14.79
CA LEU A 95 14.64 11.83 13.82
C LEU A 95 14.15 12.01 12.38
N CYS A 96 12.84 11.91 12.11
CA CYS A 96 12.28 12.19 10.78
C CYS A 96 12.52 13.64 10.34
N VAL A 97 12.28 14.60 11.25
CA VAL A 97 12.54 16.02 10.96
C VAL A 97 14.04 16.31 10.83
N ALA A 98 14.89 15.68 11.65
CA ALA A 98 16.33 15.82 11.54
C ALA A 98 16.87 15.30 10.20
N LYS A 99 16.33 14.19 9.69
CA LYS A 99 16.62 13.69 8.34
C LYS A 99 16.24 14.73 7.28
N LEU A 100 15.04 15.31 7.37
CA LEU A 100 14.61 16.38 6.47
C LEU A 100 15.54 17.61 6.55
N HIS A 101 15.98 18.00 7.74
CA HIS A 101 16.95 19.10 7.90
C HIS A 101 18.27 18.80 7.21
N ALA A 102 18.79 17.58 7.34
CA ALA A 102 20.01 17.18 6.66
C ALA A 102 19.84 17.29 5.13
N ASP A 103 18.73 16.80 4.59
CA ASP A 103 18.45 16.85 3.15
C ASP A 103 18.21 18.29 2.65
N ILE A 104 17.55 19.16 3.44
CA ILE A 104 17.42 20.58 3.10
C ILE A 104 18.78 21.27 3.07
N ASN A 105 19.64 21.02 4.07
CA ASN A 105 20.99 21.60 4.10
C ASN A 105 21.79 21.18 2.86
N LEU A 106 21.79 19.88 2.50
CA LEU A 106 22.44 19.38 1.30
C LEU A 106 21.96 20.08 0.02
N ILE A 107 20.67 20.42 -0.07
CA ILE A 107 20.15 21.13 -1.24
C ILE A 107 20.63 22.56 -1.27
N LEU A 108 20.55 23.25 -0.14
CA LEU A 108 20.98 24.64 -0.02
C LEU A 108 22.50 24.80 -0.26
N THR A 109 23.30 23.78 0.02
CA THR A 109 24.77 23.82 -0.16
C THR A 109 25.28 23.15 -1.43
N GLU A 110 24.74 21.99 -1.83
CA GLU A 110 25.30 21.11 -2.87
C GLU A 110 24.44 21.00 -4.14
N LYS A 111 23.36 21.80 -4.26
CA LYS A 111 22.42 21.79 -5.41
C LYS A 111 21.82 20.41 -5.71
N ALA A 112 21.52 19.64 -4.66
CA ALA A 112 20.86 18.34 -4.77
C ALA A 112 19.34 18.46 -5.07
N VAL A 113 18.69 17.31 -5.31
CA VAL A 113 17.22 17.19 -5.43
C VAL A 113 16.67 16.44 -4.23
N LEU A 114 15.51 16.86 -3.69
CA LEU A 114 14.89 16.16 -2.56
C LEU A 114 14.59 14.70 -2.90
N PRO A 115 14.77 13.78 -1.94
CA PRO A 115 14.32 12.39 -2.04
C PRO A 115 12.90 12.29 -2.58
N GLY A 116 12.64 11.27 -3.41
CA GLY A 116 11.34 11.04 -4.02
C GLY A 116 11.08 11.79 -5.34
N ASN A 117 11.95 12.75 -5.72
CA ASN A 117 11.78 13.61 -6.89
C ASN A 117 12.85 13.40 -7.97
N ILE A 118 13.21 12.15 -8.27
CA ILE A 118 14.18 11.86 -9.34
C ILE A 118 13.60 10.98 -10.46
N VAL A 119 12.33 10.60 -10.35
CA VAL A 119 11.67 9.67 -11.28
C VAL A 119 10.49 10.34 -11.96
N TYR A 120 10.45 10.30 -13.29
CA TYR A 120 9.39 10.86 -14.11
C TYR A 120 8.11 10.03 -13.97
N LYS A 121 6.96 10.71 -13.89
CA LYS A 121 5.61 10.14 -13.86
C LYS A 121 5.25 9.43 -15.18
N SER A 122 5.72 9.96 -16.31
CA SER A 122 5.36 9.44 -17.64
C SER A 122 5.83 8.00 -17.88
N HIS A 123 7.01 7.64 -17.37
CA HIS A 123 7.62 6.32 -17.64
C HIS A 123 8.26 5.64 -16.41
N GLY A 124 8.22 6.26 -15.23
CA GLY A 124 8.70 5.63 -13.99
C GLY A 124 10.22 5.42 -13.92
N LEU A 125 11.01 6.19 -14.68
CA LEU A 125 12.49 6.11 -14.67
C LEU A 125 13.09 7.45 -14.25
N SER A 126 14.34 7.45 -13.76
CA SER A 126 15.21 8.63 -13.76
C SER A 126 15.84 8.77 -15.16
N SER A 127 16.00 10.00 -15.66
CA SER A 127 16.37 10.35 -17.05
C SER A 127 17.78 9.90 -17.49
N ALA A 128 18.03 8.60 -17.57
CA ALA A 128 19.23 8.11 -18.24
C ALA A 128 19.18 8.33 -19.77
N ASP A 129 17.98 8.45 -20.35
CA ASP A 129 17.78 8.82 -21.75
C ASP A 129 17.27 10.27 -21.85
N GLU A 130 18.18 11.23 -22.02
CA GLU A 130 17.87 12.66 -22.25
C GLU A 130 16.84 12.90 -23.38
N LYS A 131 16.70 11.93 -24.30
CA LYS A 131 15.84 12.02 -25.49
C LYS A 131 14.33 11.97 -25.18
N SER A 132 13.90 11.60 -23.97
CA SER A 132 12.48 11.58 -23.58
C SER A 132 12.09 12.57 -22.49
N MET A 133 12.98 13.52 -22.13
CA MET A 133 12.71 14.46 -21.05
C MET A 133 11.72 15.55 -21.49
N PHE A 134 10.50 15.51 -20.95
CA PHE A 134 9.56 16.62 -21.08
C PHE A 134 9.90 17.70 -20.06
N TRP A 135 10.27 18.90 -20.52
CA TRP A 135 10.67 20.00 -19.64
C TRP A 135 9.57 20.34 -18.61
N SER A 136 8.29 20.33 -18.99
CA SER A 136 7.20 20.56 -18.04
C SER A 136 7.16 19.57 -16.86
N GLU A 137 7.59 18.32 -17.08
CA GLU A 137 7.61 17.30 -16.03
C GLU A 137 8.80 17.49 -15.08
N TRP A 138 9.95 17.91 -15.61
CA TRP A 138 11.10 18.28 -14.80
C TRP A 138 10.83 19.55 -13.97
N GLU A 139 10.04 20.51 -14.47
CA GLU A 139 9.56 21.64 -13.67
C GLU A 139 8.72 21.19 -12.47
N ASP A 140 7.78 20.27 -12.70
CA ASP A 140 6.94 19.69 -11.63
C ASP A 140 7.80 18.97 -10.58
N ILE A 141 8.78 18.17 -11.02
CA ILE A 141 9.69 17.39 -10.16
C ILE A 141 10.58 18.29 -9.30
N MET A 142 11.11 19.37 -9.87
CA MET A 142 12.02 20.28 -9.19
C MET A 142 11.31 21.26 -8.26
N PHE A 143 9.99 21.41 -8.39
CA PHE A 143 9.22 22.39 -7.63
C PHE A 143 9.45 22.32 -6.10
N PRO A 144 9.43 21.15 -5.43
CA PRO A 144 9.73 21.07 -4.00
C PRO A 144 11.12 21.60 -3.65
N SER A 145 12.15 21.22 -4.42
CA SER A 145 13.52 21.72 -4.21
C SER A 145 13.60 23.23 -4.41
N LYS A 146 12.91 23.78 -5.43
CA LYS A 146 12.84 25.23 -5.66
C LYS A 146 12.16 25.96 -4.51
N MET A 147 11.06 25.42 -3.96
CA MET A 147 10.42 25.99 -2.78
C MET A 147 11.40 26.08 -1.59
N MET A 148 12.25 25.06 -1.39
CA MET A 148 13.27 25.10 -0.33
C MET A 148 14.23 26.29 -0.47
N PHE A 149 14.68 26.59 -1.69
CA PHE A 149 15.53 27.74 -1.97
C PHE A 149 14.84 29.09 -1.75
N TRP A 150 13.53 29.18 -1.99
CA TRP A 150 12.77 30.43 -1.91
C TRP A 150 12.14 30.70 -0.53
N GLY A 151 12.74 30.16 0.53
CA GLY A 151 12.41 30.49 1.92
C GLY A 151 11.73 29.38 2.72
N MET A 152 11.11 28.39 2.06
CA MET A 152 10.51 27.24 2.77
C MET A 152 11.57 26.46 3.56
N GLY A 153 12.77 26.28 2.99
CA GLY A 153 13.85 25.54 3.63
C GLY A 153 14.31 26.19 4.92
N GLU A 154 14.45 27.53 4.92
CA GLU A 154 14.84 28.29 6.11
C GLU A 154 13.79 28.17 7.23
N GLN A 155 12.50 28.23 6.89
CA GLN A 155 11.42 28.07 7.87
C GLN A 155 11.41 26.66 8.47
N LEU A 156 11.56 25.63 7.64
CA LEU A 156 11.63 24.24 8.11
C LEU A 156 12.86 23.99 8.99
N LEU A 157 14.01 24.58 8.65
CA LEU A 157 15.23 24.52 9.44
C LEU A 157 15.15 25.22 10.80
N LYS A 158 14.09 26.01 11.09
CA LYS A 158 13.86 26.62 12.41
C LYS A 158 13.17 25.69 13.41
N LEU A 159 12.56 24.59 12.96
CA LEU A 159 11.88 23.63 13.84
C LEU A 159 12.86 23.03 14.85
N ARG A 160 12.59 23.17 16.15
CA ARG A 160 13.46 22.66 17.23
C ARG A 160 12.62 22.11 18.38
N GLY A 161 13.22 21.24 19.19
CA GLY A 161 12.60 20.69 20.40
C GLY A 161 11.23 20.07 20.11
N LYS A 162 10.18 20.55 20.79
CA LYS A 162 8.81 20.04 20.67
C LYS A 162 8.19 20.19 19.27
N ASP A 163 8.71 21.10 18.45
CA ASP A 163 8.21 21.39 17.11
C ASP A 163 8.84 20.47 16.05
N MET A 164 9.81 19.63 16.43
CA MET A 164 10.40 18.61 15.54
C MET A 164 9.47 17.40 15.40
N ARG A 165 8.34 17.64 14.73
CA ARG A 165 7.33 16.65 14.38
C ARG A 165 6.86 16.85 12.94
N MET A 166 6.48 15.77 12.26
CA MET A 166 6.04 15.85 10.86
C MET A 166 4.75 16.66 10.67
N ALA A 167 3.92 16.77 11.72
CA ALA A 167 2.76 17.67 11.71
C ALA A 167 3.18 19.15 11.55
N SER A 168 4.23 19.59 12.24
CA SER A 168 4.73 20.97 12.15
C SER A 168 5.45 21.23 10.82
N VAL A 169 6.16 20.22 10.28
CA VAL A 169 6.67 20.29 8.89
C VAL A 169 5.53 20.52 7.91
N ARG A 170 4.42 19.78 8.05
CA ARG A 170 3.25 19.92 7.19
C ARG A 170 2.62 21.32 7.31
N GLU A 171 2.45 21.83 8.52
CA GLU A 171 1.93 23.18 8.79
C GLU A 171 2.77 24.25 8.07
N VAL A 172 4.10 24.21 8.20
CA VAL A 172 5.03 25.14 7.52
C VAL A 172 4.91 25.04 6.00
N ILE A 173 4.82 23.82 5.44
CA ILE A 173 4.65 23.66 3.99
C ILE A 173 3.31 24.22 3.53
N GLU A 174 2.22 23.99 4.26
CA GLU A 174 0.89 24.52 3.94
C GLU A 174 0.86 26.06 3.96
N GLU A 175 1.52 26.67 4.94
CA GLU A 175 1.70 28.12 5.03
C GLU A 175 2.47 28.66 3.82
N CYS A 176 3.62 28.06 3.50
CA CYS A 176 4.45 28.46 2.35
C CYS A 176 3.72 28.28 1.01
N LEU A 177 2.87 27.25 0.86
CA LEU A 177 2.08 27.05 -0.36
C LEU A 177 0.91 28.03 -0.48
N SER A 178 0.50 28.64 0.62
CA SER A 178 -0.52 29.69 0.63
C SER A 178 0.05 31.05 0.24
N ASP A 179 1.37 31.24 0.34
CA ASP A 179 2.08 32.42 -0.16
C ASP A 179 2.19 32.38 -1.70
N ARG A 180 1.36 33.21 -2.34
CA ARG A 180 1.28 33.33 -3.80
C ARG A 180 2.57 33.82 -4.44
N GLU A 181 3.33 34.69 -3.77
CA GLU A 181 4.57 35.22 -4.33
C GLU A 181 5.67 34.16 -4.26
N MET A 182 5.81 33.46 -3.13
CA MET A 182 6.74 32.33 -3.01
C MET A 182 6.49 31.26 -4.09
N VAL A 183 5.22 30.88 -4.30
CA VAL A 183 4.85 29.91 -5.33
C VAL A 183 5.19 30.42 -6.74
N LYS A 184 4.95 31.70 -7.06
CA LYS A 184 5.33 32.29 -8.36
C LYS A 184 6.84 32.24 -8.59
N TYR A 185 7.65 32.60 -7.58
CA TYR A 185 9.11 32.56 -7.67
C TYR A 185 9.63 31.14 -7.87
N ALA A 186 9.14 30.17 -7.09
CA ALA A 186 9.52 28.77 -7.25
C ALA A 186 9.12 28.19 -8.62
N LYS A 187 8.01 28.64 -9.20
CA LYS A 187 7.58 28.25 -10.54
C LYS A 187 8.29 29.01 -11.66
N SER A 188 9.16 29.97 -11.33
CA SER A 188 9.80 30.87 -12.30
C SER A 188 8.77 31.56 -13.22
N SER A 189 7.57 31.86 -12.71
CA SER A 189 6.43 32.35 -13.49
C SER A 189 5.72 33.50 -12.78
N ARG A 190 5.50 34.61 -13.51
CA ARG A 190 4.84 35.81 -12.96
C ARG A 190 3.31 35.67 -12.81
N GLN A 191 2.68 34.70 -13.47
CA GLN A 191 1.22 34.56 -13.55
C GLN A 191 0.68 33.38 -12.73
N ARG A 192 1.39 32.24 -12.70
CA ARG A 192 0.93 31.02 -12.04
C ARG A 192 1.21 31.05 -10.54
N SER A 193 0.21 31.43 -9.75
CA SER A 193 0.29 31.49 -8.29
C SER A 193 -0.33 30.30 -7.56
N ARG A 194 -0.71 29.24 -8.28
CA ARG A 194 -1.30 28.02 -7.75
C ARG A 194 -0.50 26.81 -8.19
N ILE A 195 -0.45 25.79 -7.34
CA ILE A 195 0.25 24.55 -7.65
C ILE A 195 -0.49 23.71 -8.71
N SER A 196 0.29 23.08 -9.58
CA SER A 196 -0.18 22.11 -10.58
C SER A 196 -0.41 20.74 -9.93
N ARG A 197 -1.10 19.84 -10.63
CA ARG A 197 -1.25 18.45 -10.17
C ARG A 197 0.09 17.70 -10.12
N GLY A 198 1.04 18.04 -11.00
CA GLY A 198 2.37 17.44 -11.02
C GLY A 198 3.24 17.93 -9.88
N GLU A 199 3.26 19.25 -9.64
CA GLU A 199 3.91 19.88 -8.48
C GLU A 199 3.37 19.33 -7.16
N ALA A 200 2.04 19.19 -7.04
CA ALA A 200 1.39 18.56 -5.90
C ALA A 200 1.80 17.09 -5.73
N LEU A 201 2.03 16.35 -6.82
CA LEU A 201 2.51 14.98 -6.76
C LEU A 201 3.97 14.90 -6.29
N ALA A 202 4.85 15.78 -6.80
CA ALA A 202 6.25 15.85 -6.39
C ALA A 202 6.38 16.18 -4.90
N LEU A 203 5.62 17.16 -4.41
CA LEU A 203 5.57 17.47 -2.97
C LEU A 203 5.20 16.25 -2.13
N ARG A 204 4.17 15.51 -2.54
CA ARG A 204 3.72 14.33 -1.80
C ARG A 204 4.74 13.20 -1.83
N ARG A 205 5.40 12.96 -2.97
CA ARG A 205 6.45 11.95 -3.13
C ARG A 205 7.67 12.22 -2.28
N MET A 206 8.00 13.50 -2.09
CA MET A 206 9.02 13.94 -1.13
C MET A 206 8.56 13.69 0.29
N MET A 207 7.38 14.19 0.68
CA MET A 207 6.88 14.06 2.06
C MET A 207 6.81 12.60 2.51
N SER A 208 6.46 11.68 1.61
CA SER A 208 6.40 10.25 1.90
C SER A 208 7.74 9.64 2.31
N ARG A 209 8.88 10.31 2.08
CA ARG A 209 10.23 9.82 2.47
C ARG A 209 10.60 10.12 3.91
N TYR A 210 9.90 11.06 4.53
CA TYR A 210 10.13 11.48 5.91
C TYR A 210 9.00 11.03 6.82
N TRP A 211 7.85 10.69 6.25
CA TRP A 211 6.69 10.31 7.03
C TRP A 211 6.89 8.96 7.72
N ASN A 212 6.93 8.95 9.06
CA ASN A 212 7.18 7.73 9.85
C ASN A 212 8.43 6.97 9.38
N ASN A 213 9.42 7.69 8.86
CA ASN A 213 10.60 7.10 8.24
C ASN A 213 11.85 7.91 8.56
N TRP A 214 12.48 7.54 9.67
CA TRP A 214 13.77 8.07 10.12
C TRP A 214 14.97 7.36 9.48
N SER A 215 14.75 6.28 8.72
CA SER A 215 15.83 5.54 8.08
C SER A 215 16.36 6.25 6.84
N SER A 216 17.53 5.84 6.36
CA SER A 216 18.11 6.31 5.09
C SER A 216 17.37 5.78 3.86
N PHE A 217 16.48 4.80 4.02
CA PHE A 217 15.73 4.22 2.91
C PHE A 217 14.55 5.10 2.52
N GLY A 218 14.15 5.02 1.25
CA GLY A 218 12.98 5.74 0.74
C GLY A 218 11.65 5.21 1.27
N ILE A 219 11.64 4.06 1.93
CA ILE A 219 10.46 3.38 2.47
C ILE A 219 10.66 3.08 3.94
N ASP A 220 9.57 2.83 4.66
CA ASP A 220 9.59 2.19 5.98
C ASP A 220 10.01 0.72 5.81
N LEU A 221 11.34 0.51 5.85
CA LEU A 221 11.94 -0.81 5.61
C LEU A 221 11.52 -1.82 6.69
N VAL A 222 11.37 -1.39 7.94
CA VAL A 222 10.96 -2.27 9.04
C VAL A 222 9.56 -2.81 8.77
N GLY A 223 8.60 -1.92 8.50
CA GLY A 223 7.25 -2.33 8.14
C GLY A 223 7.20 -3.20 6.88
N ALA A 224 8.03 -2.89 5.88
CA ALA A 224 8.13 -3.68 4.65
C ALA A 224 8.64 -5.10 4.91
N VAL A 225 9.74 -5.26 5.66
CA VAL A 225 10.29 -6.57 6.02
C VAL A 225 9.28 -7.40 6.81
N ILE A 226 8.59 -6.79 7.77
CA ILE A 226 7.56 -7.45 8.57
C ILE A 226 6.41 -7.97 7.68
N ARG A 227 5.92 -7.14 6.75
CA ARG A 227 4.90 -7.56 5.78
C ARG A 227 5.39 -8.69 4.88
N GLN A 228 6.62 -8.60 4.38
CA GLN A 228 7.25 -9.64 3.56
C GLN A 228 7.44 -10.97 4.33
N GLY A 229 7.66 -10.93 5.65
CA GLY A 229 7.72 -12.12 6.50
C GLY A 229 6.46 -12.99 6.36
N SER A 230 5.27 -12.37 6.35
CA SER A 230 4.01 -13.11 6.15
C SER A 230 3.88 -13.78 4.77
N PHE A 231 4.56 -13.25 3.75
CA PHE A 231 4.64 -13.91 2.45
C PHE A 231 5.55 -15.13 2.53
N VAL A 232 6.71 -14.99 3.17
CA VAL A 232 7.67 -16.09 3.36
C VAL A 232 7.03 -17.25 4.12
N ASP A 233 6.34 -16.97 5.23
CA ASP A 233 5.66 -17.99 6.03
C ASP A 233 4.65 -18.78 5.19
N LYS A 234 3.79 -18.08 4.42
CA LYS A 234 2.82 -18.73 3.51
C LYS A 234 3.52 -19.60 2.47
N MET A 235 4.60 -19.11 1.86
CA MET A 235 5.33 -19.86 0.85
C MET A 235 6.03 -21.09 1.44
N HIS A 236 6.49 -20.99 2.69
CA HIS A 236 7.07 -22.09 3.44
C HIS A 236 6.01 -23.16 3.75
N ASP A 237 4.85 -22.77 4.28
CA ASP A 237 3.76 -23.69 4.66
C ASP A 237 3.13 -24.43 3.47
N ILE A 238 3.12 -23.76 2.31
CA ILE A 238 2.72 -24.37 1.03
C ILE A 238 3.70 -25.46 0.58
N ASP A 239 4.97 -25.32 0.94
CA ASP A 239 6.04 -26.28 0.74
C ASP A 239 6.25 -26.76 -0.71
N TRP A 240 6.16 -25.84 -1.68
CA TRP A 240 6.34 -26.20 -3.10
C TRP A 240 7.71 -26.78 -3.43
N LEU A 241 8.74 -26.43 -2.67
CA LEU A 241 10.11 -26.90 -2.91
C LEU A 241 10.23 -28.42 -2.77
N HIS A 242 9.41 -29.05 -1.94
CA HIS A 242 9.36 -30.50 -1.77
C HIS A 242 8.22 -31.17 -2.56
N SER A 243 7.51 -30.42 -3.41
CA SER A 243 6.45 -30.98 -4.24
C SER A 243 7.01 -31.95 -5.29
N PRO A 244 6.46 -33.18 -5.42
CA PRO A 244 6.88 -34.11 -6.47
C PRO A 244 6.55 -33.61 -7.89
N ALA A 245 5.71 -32.57 -8.02
CA ALA A 245 5.32 -31.96 -9.28
C ALA A 245 6.11 -30.67 -9.61
N LEU A 246 7.15 -30.32 -8.84
CA LEU A 246 7.88 -29.06 -8.96
C LEU A 246 8.34 -28.74 -10.40
N SER A 247 8.83 -29.74 -11.13
CA SER A 247 9.26 -29.60 -12.53
C SER A 247 8.16 -29.13 -13.49
N ASN A 248 6.89 -29.44 -13.18
CA ASN A 248 5.72 -28.98 -13.93
C ASN A 248 5.14 -27.67 -13.35
N THR A 249 5.25 -27.48 -12.03
CA THR A 249 4.77 -26.27 -11.33
C THR A 249 5.53 -25.03 -11.77
N ILE A 250 6.86 -25.08 -11.86
CA ILE A 250 7.69 -23.92 -12.19
C ILE A 250 7.36 -23.34 -13.59
N PRO A 251 7.31 -24.12 -14.68
CA PRO A 251 6.93 -23.60 -15.99
C PRO A 251 5.52 -23.00 -16.04
N ARG A 252 4.56 -23.59 -15.32
CA ARG A 252 3.19 -23.04 -15.19
C ARG A 252 3.20 -21.67 -14.51
N LEU A 253 3.91 -21.56 -13.40
CA LEU A 253 4.08 -20.34 -12.61
C LEU A 253 4.72 -19.23 -13.46
N ILE A 254 5.82 -19.52 -14.17
CA ILE A 254 6.50 -18.55 -15.05
C ILE A 254 5.58 -18.08 -16.19
N ARG A 255 4.79 -19.00 -16.77
CA ARG A 255 3.80 -18.65 -17.80
C ARG A 255 2.73 -17.72 -17.24
N LYS A 256 2.21 -18.03 -16.06
CA LYS A 256 1.19 -17.23 -15.38
C LYS A 256 1.71 -15.84 -15.02
N TYR A 257 2.96 -15.73 -14.54
CA TYR A 257 3.65 -14.46 -14.33
C TYR A 257 3.78 -13.63 -15.62
N SER A 258 4.19 -14.27 -16.71
CA SER A 258 4.30 -13.58 -18.02
C SER A 258 2.95 -13.04 -18.50
N ARG A 259 1.87 -13.83 -18.32
CA ARG A 259 0.49 -13.43 -18.61
C ARG A 259 0.01 -12.30 -17.69
N PHE A 260 0.38 -12.32 -16.42
CA PHE A 260 0.09 -11.26 -15.45
C PHE A 260 0.71 -9.92 -15.86
N ILE A 261 1.99 -9.92 -16.24
CA ILE A 261 2.66 -8.70 -16.76
C ILE A 261 1.99 -8.20 -18.04
N ALA A 262 1.56 -9.10 -18.92
CA ALA A 262 0.82 -8.72 -20.13
C ALA A 262 -0.55 -8.09 -19.81
N ILE A 263 -1.24 -8.54 -18.75
CA ILE A 263 -2.48 -7.91 -18.28
C ILE A 263 -2.21 -6.47 -17.83
N ILE A 264 -1.19 -6.25 -17.01
CA ILE A 264 -0.80 -4.90 -16.55
C ILE A 264 -0.50 -4.01 -17.74
N ALA A 265 0.35 -4.50 -18.66
CA ALA A 265 0.76 -3.75 -19.85
C ALA A 265 -0.42 -3.37 -20.76
N LYS A 266 -1.36 -4.30 -21.00
CA LYS A 266 -2.48 -4.09 -21.93
C LYS A 266 -3.59 -3.22 -21.36
N HIS A 267 -3.87 -3.36 -20.06
CA HIS A 267 -5.02 -2.70 -19.46
C HIS A 267 -4.65 -1.42 -18.71
N ASN A 268 -3.37 -1.15 -18.48
CA ASN A 268 -2.88 -0.04 -17.66
C ASN A 268 -3.59 0.01 -16.30
N ARG A 269 -3.84 -1.16 -15.70
CA ARG A 269 -4.59 -1.35 -14.45
C ARG A 269 -3.67 -1.91 -13.37
N PHE A 270 -3.95 -1.51 -12.14
CA PHE A 270 -3.48 -2.22 -10.95
C PHE A 270 -4.03 -3.65 -10.99
N ALA A 271 -3.14 -4.64 -11.04
CA ALA A 271 -3.45 -6.06 -11.04
C ALA A 271 -2.87 -6.71 -9.79
N VAL A 272 -3.57 -7.70 -9.24
CA VAL A 272 -3.16 -8.35 -7.99
C VAL A 272 -2.62 -9.76 -8.27
N PRO A 273 -1.40 -10.09 -7.83
CA PRO A 273 -0.83 -11.40 -8.03
C PRO A 273 -1.49 -12.46 -7.12
N THR A 274 -1.59 -13.69 -7.60
CA THR A 274 -1.69 -14.88 -6.74
C THR A 274 -0.32 -15.23 -6.17
N LEU A 275 -0.24 -16.04 -5.11
CA LEU A 275 1.01 -16.39 -4.43
C LEU A 275 2.10 -16.94 -5.38
N ASP A 276 1.72 -17.73 -6.38
CA ASP A 276 2.62 -18.26 -7.41
C ASP A 276 3.18 -17.17 -8.33
N VAL A 277 2.32 -16.27 -8.80
CA VAL A 277 2.71 -15.11 -9.61
C VAL A 277 3.64 -14.20 -8.82
N ASP A 278 3.33 -13.94 -7.55
CA ASP A 278 4.10 -13.05 -6.69
C ASP A 278 5.48 -13.64 -6.37
N LEU A 279 5.58 -14.95 -6.17
CA LEU A 279 6.88 -15.63 -6.02
C LEU A 279 7.77 -15.44 -7.25
N ALA A 280 7.24 -15.63 -8.46
CA ALA A 280 7.99 -15.34 -9.69
C ALA A 280 8.38 -13.87 -9.79
N TRP A 281 7.46 -12.98 -9.39
CA TRP A 281 7.70 -11.55 -9.46
C TRP A 281 8.84 -11.12 -8.53
N HIS A 282 8.79 -11.51 -7.25
CA HIS A 282 9.86 -11.28 -6.29
C HIS A 282 11.20 -11.86 -6.78
N THR A 283 11.18 -13.09 -7.32
CA THR A 283 12.38 -13.72 -7.89
C THR A 283 12.99 -12.89 -9.03
N HIS A 284 12.17 -12.36 -9.94
CA HIS A 284 12.65 -11.51 -11.03
C HIS A 284 13.26 -10.20 -10.51
N GLN A 285 12.66 -9.61 -9.47
CA GLN A 285 13.13 -8.37 -8.83
C GLN A 285 14.51 -8.51 -8.15
N LEU A 286 14.96 -9.73 -7.81
CA LEU A 286 16.34 -9.97 -7.35
C LEU A 286 17.40 -9.64 -8.42
N THR A 287 16.98 -9.44 -9.67
CA THR A 287 17.83 -8.96 -10.77
C THR A 287 17.32 -7.61 -11.30
N PRO A 288 17.48 -6.50 -10.53
CA PRO A 288 16.73 -5.26 -10.73
C PRO A 288 16.90 -4.66 -12.14
N VAL A 289 18.11 -4.71 -12.71
CA VAL A 289 18.38 -4.20 -14.07
C VAL A 289 17.61 -5.00 -15.13
N ARG A 290 17.57 -6.33 -15.00
CA ARG A 290 16.84 -7.20 -15.94
C ARG A 290 15.33 -7.01 -15.79
N TYR A 291 14.85 -6.92 -14.56
CA TYR A 291 13.45 -6.64 -14.26
C TYR A 291 12.99 -5.31 -14.86
N MET A 292 13.80 -4.24 -14.68
CA MET A 292 13.53 -2.93 -15.26
C MET A 292 13.46 -3.00 -16.79
N HIS A 293 14.46 -3.58 -17.46
CA HIS A 293 14.43 -3.72 -18.92
C HIS A 293 13.23 -4.54 -19.43
N TYR A 294 12.89 -5.62 -18.74
CA TYR A 294 11.75 -6.45 -19.10
C TYR A 294 10.42 -5.69 -18.98
N THR A 295 10.19 -4.99 -17.88
CA THR A 295 8.96 -4.23 -17.65
C THR A 295 8.83 -3.04 -18.59
N ILE A 296 9.90 -2.28 -18.84
CA ILE A 296 9.90 -1.21 -19.85
C ILE A 296 9.60 -1.78 -21.24
N ALA A 297 10.24 -2.90 -21.62
CA ALA A 297 10.01 -3.49 -22.94
C ALA A 297 8.55 -3.94 -23.12
N LYS A 298 7.94 -4.52 -22.08
CA LYS A 298 6.58 -5.08 -22.13
C LYS A 298 5.47 -4.05 -21.89
N ALA A 299 5.66 -3.13 -20.96
CA ALA A 299 4.64 -2.20 -20.46
C ALA A 299 4.94 -0.73 -20.76
N LYS A 300 6.08 -0.42 -21.39
CA LYS A 300 6.56 0.95 -21.69
C LYS A 300 6.82 1.81 -20.45
N THR A 301 6.85 1.19 -19.29
CA THR A 301 7.04 1.85 -18.00
C THR A 301 7.52 0.81 -16.99
N PHE A 302 8.20 1.28 -15.95
CA PHE A 302 8.56 0.42 -14.83
C PHE A 302 7.27 0.00 -14.09
N ILE A 303 7.09 -1.31 -13.90
CA ILE A 303 6.01 -1.83 -13.07
C ILE A 303 6.55 -1.92 -11.65
N ASP A 304 5.97 -1.14 -10.74
CA ASP A 304 6.38 -1.15 -9.34
C ASP A 304 5.62 -2.23 -8.55
N HIS A 305 6.23 -2.68 -7.46
CA HIS A 305 5.59 -3.59 -6.51
C HIS A 305 5.25 -2.78 -5.27
N ASP A 306 4.01 -2.28 -5.25
CA ASP A 306 3.52 -1.45 -4.15
C ASP A 306 3.54 -2.25 -2.84
N ASP A 307 4.39 -1.83 -1.91
CA ASP A 307 4.57 -2.45 -0.60
C ASP A 307 3.40 -2.17 0.38
N LYS A 308 2.53 -1.20 0.08
CA LYS A 308 1.30 -0.90 0.84
C LYS A 308 0.12 -0.65 -0.10
N VAL A 309 -0.94 -1.45 0.03
CA VAL A 309 -2.19 -1.31 -0.72
C VAL A 309 -3.38 -1.42 0.23
N ALA A 310 -4.33 -0.49 0.11
CA ALA A 310 -5.57 -0.55 0.90
C ALA A 310 -6.32 -1.88 0.65
N GLU A 311 -6.67 -2.58 1.73
CA GLU A 311 -7.35 -3.89 1.70
C GLU A 311 -8.56 -3.91 0.74
N ALA A 312 -9.44 -2.89 0.77
CA ALA A 312 -10.62 -2.83 -0.11
C ALA A 312 -10.25 -2.80 -1.60
N LYS A 313 -9.23 -2.02 -1.95
CA LYS A 313 -8.75 -1.89 -3.33
C LYS A 313 -8.11 -3.19 -3.81
N LEU A 314 -7.40 -3.90 -2.92
CA LEU A 314 -6.78 -5.17 -3.22
C LEU A 314 -7.84 -6.23 -3.55
N THR A 315 -8.94 -6.29 -2.79
CA THR A 315 -10.09 -7.17 -3.10
C THR A 315 -10.66 -6.90 -4.49
N ASP A 316 -10.99 -5.65 -4.81
CA ASP A 316 -11.60 -5.28 -6.09
C ASP A 316 -10.68 -5.59 -7.27
N ALA A 317 -9.41 -5.24 -7.12
CA ALA A 317 -8.42 -5.44 -8.16
C ALA A 317 -8.13 -6.92 -8.40
N PHE A 318 -8.18 -7.76 -7.36
CA PHE A 318 -8.06 -9.20 -7.52
C PHE A 318 -9.25 -9.82 -8.25
N ALA A 319 -10.46 -9.35 -7.94
CA ALA A 319 -11.67 -9.73 -8.65
C ALA A 319 -11.54 -9.39 -10.15
N GLU A 320 -11.21 -8.14 -10.47
CA GLU A 320 -11.00 -7.70 -11.85
C GLU A 320 -9.83 -8.41 -12.55
N THR A 321 -8.71 -8.67 -11.85
CA THR A 321 -7.58 -9.43 -12.40
C THR A 321 -8.00 -10.86 -12.75
N SER A 322 -8.73 -11.51 -11.85
CA SER A 322 -9.24 -12.87 -12.05
C SER A 322 -10.16 -12.95 -13.27
N LYS A 323 -11.09 -11.99 -13.39
CA LYS A 323 -12.00 -11.88 -14.52
C LYS A 323 -11.29 -11.65 -15.84
N VAL A 324 -10.32 -10.74 -15.87
CA VAL A 324 -9.53 -10.45 -17.09
C VAL A 324 -8.68 -11.65 -17.49
N TYR A 325 -8.00 -12.29 -16.53
CA TYR A 325 -7.19 -13.47 -16.79
C TYR A 325 -8.04 -14.61 -17.36
N GLN A 326 -9.18 -14.92 -16.74
CA GLN A 326 -10.07 -15.97 -17.22
C GLN A 326 -10.61 -15.66 -18.62
N LYS A 327 -10.99 -14.40 -18.88
CA LYS A 327 -11.46 -13.98 -20.20
C LYS A 327 -10.38 -14.11 -21.28
N LEU A 328 -9.12 -13.80 -20.97
CA LEU A 328 -8.02 -13.80 -21.94
C LEU A 328 -7.45 -15.20 -22.19
N TYR A 329 -7.47 -16.07 -21.19
CA TYR A 329 -6.73 -17.34 -21.23
C TYR A 329 -7.59 -18.59 -21.05
N GLY A 330 -8.87 -18.45 -20.71
CA GLY A 330 -9.79 -19.59 -20.52
C GLY A 330 -9.47 -20.47 -19.31
N GLU A 331 -8.55 -20.02 -18.45
CA GLU A 331 -8.07 -20.73 -17.26
C GLU A 331 -8.45 -19.95 -16.00
N PRO A 332 -8.73 -20.63 -14.87
CA PRO A 332 -8.97 -19.95 -13.61
C PRO A 332 -7.69 -19.26 -13.13
N TYR A 333 -7.81 -18.03 -12.64
CA TYR A 333 -6.66 -17.29 -12.12
C TYR A 333 -6.21 -17.80 -10.74
N SER A 334 -7.17 -18.14 -9.87
CA SER A 334 -6.93 -18.73 -8.56
C SER A 334 -7.56 -20.13 -8.52
N GLU A 335 -6.75 -21.11 -8.12
CA GLU A 335 -7.13 -22.52 -8.01
C GLU A 335 -7.63 -22.88 -6.60
N CYS A 336 -7.57 -21.97 -5.64
CA CYS A 336 -8.06 -22.21 -4.28
C CYS A 336 -9.59 -22.27 -4.22
N THR A 337 -10.18 -23.31 -3.62
CA THR A 337 -11.64 -23.50 -3.47
C THR A 337 -12.17 -23.01 -2.12
N CYS A 338 -11.55 -22.00 -1.55
CA CYS A 338 -12.06 -21.42 -0.32
C CYS A 338 -13.27 -20.53 -0.55
N TRP A 339 -14.06 -20.30 0.51
CA TRP A 339 -15.29 -19.51 0.41
C TRP A 339 -15.06 -18.11 -0.19
N TYR A 340 -13.94 -17.45 0.13
CA TYR A 340 -13.60 -16.13 -0.42
C TYR A 340 -13.30 -16.19 -1.93
N CYS A 341 -12.40 -17.09 -2.36
CA CYS A 341 -12.09 -17.26 -3.78
C CYS A 341 -13.29 -17.74 -4.59
N GLU A 342 -14.15 -18.57 -4.00
CA GLU A 342 -15.42 -18.97 -4.59
C GLU A 342 -16.34 -17.77 -4.77
N ALA A 343 -16.54 -16.95 -3.73
CA ALA A 343 -17.35 -15.73 -3.83
C ALA A 343 -16.83 -14.77 -4.92
N VAL A 344 -15.51 -14.60 -5.02
CA VAL A 344 -14.87 -13.78 -6.07
C VAL A 344 -15.14 -14.38 -7.46
N ARG A 345 -14.89 -15.68 -7.67
CA ARG A 345 -15.17 -16.34 -8.95
C ARG A 345 -16.64 -16.26 -9.33
N GLU A 346 -17.55 -16.43 -8.37
CA GLU A 346 -18.99 -16.32 -8.59
C GLU A 346 -19.42 -14.93 -9.07
N SER A 347 -18.80 -13.88 -8.54
CA SER A 347 -19.12 -12.51 -8.92
C SER A 347 -18.85 -12.20 -10.40
N HIS A 348 -18.06 -13.04 -11.08
CA HIS A 348 -17.69 -12.87 -12.49
C HIS A 348 -18.30 -13.92 -13.44
N THR A 349 -18.92 -14.98 -12.92
CA THR A 349 -19.63 -15.97 -13.72
C THR A 349 -21.10 -15.56 -13.86
N SER A 350 -21.48 -15.05 -15.03
CA SER A 350 -22.87 -14.66 -15.30
C SER A 350 -23.82 -15.85 -15.36
N THR A 351 -25.09 -15.65 -15.02
CA THR A 351 -26.13 -16.70 -15.12
C THR A 351 -26.21 -17.33 -16.52
N ALA A 352 -26.05 -16.50 -17.57
CA ALA A 352 -26.00 -16.97 -18.95
C ALA A 352 -24.77 -17.87 -19.21
N SER A 353 -23.59 -17.51 -18.69
CA SER A 353 -22.37 -18.31 -18.88
C SER A 353 -22.44 -19.72 -18.25
N ARG A 354 -23.30 -19.91 -17.24
CA ARG A 354 -23.59 -21.21 -16.61
C ARG A 354 -24.61 -22.01 -17.41
N LEU A 355 -25.68 -21.36 -17.90
CA LEU A 355 -26.70 -22.00 -18.72
C LEU A 355 -26.15 -22.52 -20.05
N PHE A 356 -25.16 -21.84 -20.63
CA PHE A 356 -24.53 -22.23 -21.89
C PHE A 356 -23.26 -23.08 -21.75
N ARG A 357 -22.92 -23.55 -20.53
CA ARG A 357 -21.67 -24.30 -20.24
C ARG A 357 -20.45 -23.72 -20.97
N SER A 358 -20.27 -22.41 -20.87
CA SER A 358 -19.07 -21.77 -21.44
C SER A 358 -17.81 -22.38 -20.81
N ASN A 359 -16.65 -22.28 -21.49
CA ASN A 359 -15.36 -22.74 -20.96
C ASN A 359 -15.10 -22.26 -19.51
N ASN A 360 -15.66 -21.10 -19.14
CA ASN A 360 -15.56 -20.52 -17.80
C ASN A 360 -16.32 -21.33 -16.72
N ALA A 361 -17.50 -21.87 -17.05
CA ALA A 361 -18.28 -22.70 -16.14
C ALA A 361 -17.61 -24.07 -15.95
N THR A 362 -17.14 -24.68 -17.04
CA THR A 362 -16.44 -25.97 -17.01
C THR A 362 -15.13 -25.93 -16.23
N ALA A 363 -14.34 -24.86 -16.37
CA ALA A 363 -13.11 -24.70 -15.61
C ALA A 363 -13.35 -24.56 -14.09
N SER A 364 -14.47 -23.95 -13.69
CA SER A 364 -14.86 -23.86 -12.28
C SER A 364 -15.35 -25.21 -11.74
N GLU A 365 -16.12 -25.97 -12.51
CA GLU A 365 -16.60 -27.29 -12.12
C GLU A 365 -15.45 -28.29 -11.90
N GLN A 366 -14.41 -28.25 -12.76
CA GLN A 366 -13.23 -29.10 -12.61
C GLN A 366 -12.45 -28.84 -11.32
N LEU A 367 -12.43 -27.59 -10.83
CA LEU A 367 -11.75 -27.22 -9.58
C LEU A 367 -12.36 -27.88 -8.33
N HIS A 368 -13.68 -28.12 -8.32
CA HIS A 368 -14.36 -28.72 -7.17
C HIS A 368 -14.18 -30.25 -7.07
N SER A 369 -13.48 -30.87 -8.04
CA SER A 369 -13.20 -32.31 -8.00
C SER A 369 -12.14 -32.72 -6.97
N VAL A 370 -11.40 -31.76 -6.40
CA VAL A 370 -10.36 -32.00 -5.40
C VAL A 370 -10.56 -31.05 -4.20
N PRO A 371 -10.62 -31.56 -2.95
CA PRO A 371 -10.65 -30.70 -1.77
C PRO A 371 -9.39 -29.82 -1.72
N SER A 372 -9.56 -28.49 -1.68
CA SER A 372 -8.45 -27.55 -1.56
C SER A 372 -8.36 -27.02 -0.12
N ASP A 373 -7.16 -27.09 0.46
CA ASP A 373 -6.82 -26.49 1.75
C ASP A 373 -6.42 -25.02 1.51
N PRO A 374 -7.19 -24.04 2.02
CA PRO A 374 -6.82 -22.64 2.09
C PRO A 374 -5.34 -22.32 2.35
N LYS A 375 -4.72 -23.02 3.31
CA LYS A 375 -3.35 -22.77 3.75
C LYS A 375 -2.32 -23.29 2.75
N LYS A 376 -2.69 -24.26 1.91
CA LYS A 376 -1.79 -24.93 0.95
C LYS A 376 -2.11 -24.63 -0.52
N SER A 377 -3.16 -23.86 -0.79
CA SER A 377 -3.65 -23.61 -2.14
C SER A 377 -3.15 -22.30 -2.72
N ILE A 378 -3.04 -22.26 -4.06
CA ILE A 378 -2.71 -21.03 -4.79
C ILE A 378 -3.86 -20.04 -4.65
N HIS A 379 -3.66 -19.06 -3.78
CA HIS A 379 -4.65 -18.04 -3.40
C HIS A 379 -4.12 -16.62 -3.70
N ILE A 380 -4.93 -15.57 -3.45
CA ILE A 380 -4.50 -14.16 -3.55
C ILE A 380 -3.26 -13.89 -2.68
N SER A 381 -2.29 -13.15 -3.19
CA SER A 381 -1.20 -12.62 -2.37
C SER A 381 -1.64 -11.31 -1.72
N THR A 382 -1.54 -11.26 -0.40
CA THR A 382 -2.10 -10.18 0.43
C THR A 382 -1.09 -9.55 1.38
N HIS A 383 0.20 -9.85 1.23
CA HIS A 383 1.24 -9.41 2.19
C HIS A 383 1.42 -7.88 2.22
N ASN A 384 1.14 -7.19 1.12
CA ASN A 384 1.15 -5.73 1.03
C ASN A 384 -0.17 -5.07 1.44
N ALA A 385 -1.16 -5.84 1.88
CA ALA A 385 -2.45 -5.30 2.31
C ALA A 385 -2.27 -4.51 3.61
N VAL A 386 -2.81 -3.29 3.64
CA VAL A 386 -2.84 -2.44 4.82
C VAL A 386 -4.21 -1.83 5.00
N ARG A 387 -4.59 -1.57 6.26
CA ARG A 387 -5.82 -0.88 6.61
C ARG A 387 -5.61 0.63 6.72
N PRO A 388 -6.29 1.42 5.88
CA PRO A 388 -6.49 2.85 6.13
C PRO A 388 -7.08 3.14 7.51
N THR A 389 -6.56 4.14 8.21
CA THR A 389 -7.12 4.62 9.48
C THR A 389 -7.46 6.10 9.42
N GLY A 390 -8.47 6.50 10.21
CA GLY A 390 -8.92 7.88 10.33
C GLY A 390 -9.80 8.39 9.18
N ASP A 391 -10.36 7.49 8.38
CA ASP A 391 -11.26 7.80 7.26
C ASP A 391 -12.62 7.11 7.46
N LYS A 392 -13.62 7.90 7.89
CA LYS A 392 -14.98 7.40 8.13
C LYS A 392 -15.63 6.84 6.87
N ALA A 393 -15.38 7.46 5.71
CA ALA A 393 -15.97 6.99 4.46
C ALA A 393 -15.39 5.63 4.08
N TYR A 394 -14.10 5.40 4.35
CA TYR A 394 -13.48 4.08 4.19
C TYR A 394 -14.10 3.05 5.16
N ASP A 395 -14.29 3.39 6.43
CA ASP A 395 -14.88 2.49 7.42
C ASP A 395 -16.32 2.07 7.05
N GLU A 396 -17.12 3.00 6.54
CA GLU A 396 -18.47 2.75 6.02
C GLU A 396 -18.44 1.85 4.76
N ASP A 397 -17.49 2.10 3.84
CA ASP A 397 -17.29 1.29 2.64
C ASP A 397 -16.94 -0.17 2.98
N ILE A 398 -16.04 -0.38 3.95
CA ILE A 398 -15.69 -1.71 4.47
C ILE A 398 -16.90 -2.40 5.07
N THR A 399 -17.70 -1.69 5.87
CA THR A 399 -18.91 -2.24 6.50
C THR A 399 -19.91 -2.70 5.44
N ARG A 400 -20.08 -1.94 4.36
CA ARG A 400 -20.95 -2.31 3.23
C ARG A 400 -20.44 -3.58 2.54
N ARG A 401 -19.14 -3.67 2.26
CA ARG A 401 -18.49 -4.83 1.62
C ARG A 401 -18.58 -6.10 2.45
N ILE A 402 -18.46 -5.99 3.78
CA ILE A 402 -18.73 -7.11 4.70
C ILE A 402 -20.13 -7.65 4.44
N GLY A 403 -21.14 -6.78 4.40
CA GLY A 403 -22.52 -7.20 4.11
C GLY A 403 -22.70 -7.87 2.73
N GLU A 404 -21.95 -7.47 1.71
CA GLU A 404 -21.97 -8.10 0.38
C GLU A 404 -21.34 -9.49 0.38
N LEU A 405 -20.22 -9.66 1.09
CA LEU A 405 -19.54 -10.94 1.24
C LEU A 405 -20.35 -11.93 2.07
N GLU A 406 -21.02 -11.48 3.13
CA GLU A 406 -21.97 -12.31 3.89
C GLU A 406 -23.10 -12.84 2.99
N LYS A 407 -23.63 -11.99 2.11
CA LYS A 407 -24.64 -12.41 1.12
C LYS A 407 -24.07 -13.42 0.12
N ALA A 408 -22.82 -13.25 -0.31
CA ALA A 408 -22.15 -14.18 -1.22
C ALA A 408 -21.90 -15.53 -0.55
N TYR A 409 -21.40 -15.54 0.69
CA TYR A 409 -21.21 -16.75 1.49
C TYR A 409 -22.54 -17.51 1.69
N ALA A 410 -23.62 -16.80 2.06
CA ALA A 410 -24.94 -17.40 2.19
C ALA A 410 -25.44 -18.04 0.87
N LYS A 411 -25.11 -17.45 -0.29
CA LYS A 411 -25.44 -18.03 -1.61
C LYS A 411 -24.60 -19.28 -1.92
N ALA A 412 -23.31 -19.27 -1.56
CA ALA A 412 -22.42 -20.43 -1.72
C ALA A 412 -22.91 -21.62 -0.87
N CYS A 413 -23.26 -21.38 0.40
CA CYS A 413 -23.85 -22.40 1.28
C CYS A 413 -25.14 -23.01 0.71
N LYS A 414 -26.07 -22.17 0.23
CA LYS A 414 -27.32 -22.64 -0.39
C LYS A 414 -27.08 -23.51 -1.64
N ARG A 415 -25.99 -23.25 -2.37
CA ARG A 415 -25.62 -24.05 -3.54
C ARG A 415 -25.00 -25.38 -3.14
N ALA A 416 -24.07 -25.36 -2.19
CA ALA A 416 -23.48 -26.57 -1.63
C ALA A 416 -24.59 -27.52 -1.14
N ASP A 417 -25.58 -26.98 -0.42
CA ASP A 417 -26.77 -27.73 0.02
C ASP A 417 -27.57 -28.32 -1.17
N LYS A 418 -27.73 -27.58 -2.26
CA LYS A 418 -28.46 -28.02 -3.46
C LYS A 418 -27.72 -29.09 -4.26
N GLU A 419 -26.39 -29.01 -4.31
CA GLU A 419 -25.51 -29.90 -5.07
C GLU A 419 -25.06 -31.12 -4.26
N GLY A 420 -25.39 -31.18 -2.96
CA GLY A 420 -24.96 -32.24 -2.06
C GLY A 420 -23.49 -32.14 -1.64
N ASN A 421 -22.88 -30.96 -1.83
CA ASN A 421 -21.50 -30.69 -1.47
C ASN A 421 -21.40 -30.19 -0.01
N PRO A 422 -20.28 -30.41 0.69
CA PRO A 422 -20.04 -29.80 2.00
C PRO A 422 -20.13 -28.28 1.92
N ARG A 423 -20.78 -27.66 2.92
CA ARG A 423 -20.79 -26.19 3.02
C ARG A 423 -19.36 -25.65 3.14
N PRO A 424 -19.03 -24.52 2.50
CA PRO A 424 -17.72 -23.90 2.66
C PRO A 424 -17.43 -23.57 4.13
N LYS A 425 -16.21 -23.83 4.59
CA LYS A 425 -15.77 -23.48 5.95
C LYS A 425 -15.52 -21.98 6.05
N ARG A 426 -16.12 -21.34 7.06
CA ARG A 426 -16.01 -19.88 7.27
C ARG A 426 -14.74 -19.49 8.02
N ASP A 427 -14.44 -20.24 9.08
CA ASP A 427 -13.50 -19.83 10.13
C ASP A 427 -12.02 -20.04 9.75
N ASP A 428 -11.74 -20.79 8.68
CA ASP A 428 -10.38 -21.14 8.22
C ASP A 428 -9.47 -19.92 7.97
N TYR A 429 -10.05 -18.73 7.79
CA TYR A 429 -9.34 -17.46 7.53
C TYR A 429 -9.31 -16.48 8.70
N TYR A 430 -10.11 -16.75 9.72
CA TYR A 430 -10.18 -15.86 10.87
C TYR A 430 -9.06 -16.14 11.86
N TYR A 431 -8.22 -17.16 11.64
CA TYR A 431 -7.07 -17.44 12.49
C TYR A 431 -5.78 -17.20 11.71
N SER A 432 -5.01 -16.20 12.13
CA SER A 432 -3.63 -16.00 11.65
C SER A 432 -2.67 -16.62 12.66
N GLU A 433 -1.60 -17.22 12.20
CA GLU A 433 -0.46 -17.54 13.05
C GLU A 433 0.33 -16.25 13.25
N ALA A 434 0.33 -15.73 14.47
CA ALA A 434 1.10 -14.56 14.86
C ALA A 434 2.01 -14.99 16.02
N TYR A 435 3.33 -14.83 15.84
CA TYR A 435 4.33 -15.22 16.84
C TYR A 435 4.20 -16.69 17.29
N GLY A 436 3.87 -17.60 16.35
CA GLY A 436 3.69 -19.03 16.66
C GLY A 436 2.38 -19.40 17.37
N HIS A 437 1.45 -18.46 17.53
CA HIS A 437 0.14 -18.70 18.15
C HIS A 437 -1.02 -18.41 17.20
N PRO A 438 -2.11 -19.20 17.24
CA PRO A 438 -3.32 -18.92 16.47
C PRO A 438 -4.05 -17.72 17.10
N VAL A 439 -4.24 -16.68 16.31
CA VAL A 439 -4.92 -15.46 16.75
C VAL A 439 -6.18 -15.23 15.92
N PHE A 440 -7.32 -15.13 16.59
CA PHE A 440 -8.59 -14.81 15.93
C PHE A 440 -8.62 -13.34 15.50
N ILE A 441 -8.77 -13.12 14.20
CA ILE A 441 -8.85 -11.83 13.54
C ILE A 441 -10.21 -11.73 12.84
N PRO A 442 -11.18 -10.97 13.41
CA PRO A 442 -12.47 -10.73 12.77
C PRO A 442 -12.27 -9.87 11.51
N MET A 443 -12.04 -10.51 10.37
CA MET A 443 -11.79 -9.84 9.10
C MET A 443 -12.78 -10.22 8.01
N TYR A 444 -12.91 -9.31 7.06
CA TYR A 444 -13.83 -9.45 5.93
C TYR A 444 -13.19 -10.17 4.73
N ALA A 445 -11.88 -10.41 4.77
CA ALA A 445 -11.10 -10.98 3.68
C ALA A 445 -9.81 -11.61 4.22
N PRO A 446 -9.11 -12.48 3.45
CA PRO A 446 -7.93 -13.24 3.86
C PRO A 446 -6.67 -12.38 3.90
N TYR A 447 -6.77 -11.26 4.59
CA TYR A 447 -5.69 -10.35 4.90
C TYR A 447 -5.02 -10.82 6.19
N TYR A 448 -3.69 -10.70 6.27
CA TYR A 448 -3.03 -10.79 7.56
C TYR A 448 -3.54 -9.60 8.38
N GLY A 449 -4.34 -9.88 9.42
CA GLY A 449 -4.96 -8.82 10.18
C GLY A 449 -4.00 -8.03 11.04
N ALA A 450 -4.55 -7.05 11.74
CA ALA A 450 -3.82 -6.13 12.61
C ALA A 450 -3.12 -6.82 13.81
N LEU A 451 -3.34 -8.11 14.06
CA LEU A 451 -2.83 -8.78 15.28
C LEU A 451 -1.35 -9.19 15.22
N PRO A 452 -0.80 -9.76 14.13
CA PRO A 452 0.66 -9.80 13.95
C PRO A 452 1.29 -8.40 13.92
N TYR A 453 0.52 -7.36 13.58
CA TYR A 453 0.99 -5.98 13.37
C TYR A 453 0.41 -4.99 14.37
N THR A 454 0.15 -5.40 15.62
CA THR A 454 -0.59 -4.56 16.57
C THR A 454 0.05 -3.17 16.70
N PRO A 455 -0.75 -2.08 16.73
CA PRO A 455 -0.26 -0.71 16.73
C PRO A 455 0.63 -0.32 17.92
N VAL A 456 0.93 -1.26 18.83
CA VAL A 456 1.64 -1.00 20.08
C VAL A 456 2.94 -1.80 20.20
N ILE A 457 3.16 -2.83 19.38
CA ILE A 457 4.46 -3.54 19.35
C ILE A 457 5.49 -2.77 18.52
N TYR A 458 5.07 -2.12 17.44
CA TYR A 458 5.98 -1.47 16.51
C TYR A 458 5.92 0.06 16.62
N PRO A 459 7.02 0.77 16.31
CA PRO A 459 7.04 2.23 16.23
C PRO A 459 6.04 2.79 15.23
N VAL A 460 5.89 2.07 14.12
CA VAL A 460 4.99 2.37 13.01
C VAL A 460 4.23 1.09 12.74
N ASN A 461 2.89 1.15 12.73
CA ASN A 461 2.06 -0.03 12.50
C ASN A 461 2.29 -0.59 11.07
N PRO A 462 2.85 -1.80 10.92
CA PRO A 462 3.12 -2.40 9.61
C PRO A 462 1.85 -2.75 8.82
N GLY A 463 0.73 -2.97 9.50
CA GLY A 463 -0.57 -3.31 8.90
C GLY A 463 -1.47 -2.12 8.61
N CYS A 464 -1.00 -0.88 8.81
CA CYS A 464 -1.82 0.32 8.61
C CYS A 464 -1.18 1.36 7.71
N MET A 465 -2.05 2.18 7.13
CA MET A 465 -1.67 3.43 6.47
C MET A 465 -2.59 4.56 6.97
N ALA A 466 -2.01 5.71 7.28
CA ALA A 466 -2.78 6.84 7.80
C ALA A 466 -3.37 7.66 6.63
N LEU A 467 -4.69 7.67 6.47
CA LEU A 467 -5.38 8.38 5.37
C LEU A 467 -6.25 9.57 5.82
N GLY A 468 -6.56 9.71 7.10
CA GLY A 468 -7.47 10.75 7.60
C GLY A 468 -7.01 12.22 7.37
N PRO A 469 -7.91 13.21 7.38
CA PRO A 469 -7.55 14.63 7.49
C PRO A 469 -6.66 14.86 8.71
N GLY A 470 -5.52 15.54 8.58
CA GLY A 470 -4.58 15.64 9.71
C GLY A 470 -3.55 14.52 9.79
N ALA A 471 -3.83 13.38 9.15
CA ALA A 471 -3.14 12.14 9.45
C ALA A 471 -1.74 12.09 8.86
N VAL A 472 -1.00 11.15 9.44
CA VAL A 472 0.43 10.92 9.34
C VAL A 472 0.78 10.30 7.97
N GLY A 473 0.34 10.92 6.88
CA GLY A 473 0.33 10.34 5.53
C GLY A 473 -0.62 11.08 4.58
N ASN A 474 -1.47 11.95 5.13
CA ASN A 474 -2.25 12.88 4.33
C ASN A 474 -1.36 14.04 3.87
N CYS A 475 -1.59 14.44 2.64
CA CYS A 475 -0.81 15.47 1.98
C CYS A 475 -1.17 16.87 2.49
N CYS A 476 -0.27 17.84 2.28
CA CYS A 476 -0.53 19.26 2.55
C CYS A 476 -1.84 19.70 1.90
N SER A 477 -2.64 20.50 2.59
CA SER A 477 -3.86 21.10 2.06
C SER A 477 -3.60 21.74 0.69
N GLY A 478 -4.52 21.53 -0.26
CA GLY A 478 -4.36 21.99 -1.64
C GLY A 478 -3.47 21.10 -2.53
N THR A 479 -2.71 20.15 -1.98
CA THR A 479 -1.98 19.12 -2.76
C THR A 479 -2.78 17.82 -2.94
N CYS A 480 -4.01 17.78 -2.42
CA CYS A 480 -4.87 16.61 -2.35
C CYS A 480 -5.12 15.95 -3.71
N GLY A 481 -4.68 14.69 -3.81
CA GLY A 481 -4.85 13.80 -4.94
C GLY A 481 -4.49 12.37 -4.54
N ALA A 482 -5.21 11.39 -5.08
CA ALA A 482 -5.40 10.05 -4.52
C ALA A 482 -4.19 9.07 -4.39
N ALA A 483 -2.96 9.48 -4.72
CA ALA A 483 -1.90 8.52 -5.10
C ALA A 483 -0.66 8.39 -4.19
N ALA A 484 -0.44 9.27 -3.21
CA ALA A 484 0.87 9.37 -2.55
C ALA A 484 0.89 8.97 -1.06
N ALA A 485 -0.26 8.72 -0.45
CA ALA A 485 -0.37 8.38 0.97
C ALA A 485 0.10 6.95 1.31
N ALA A 486 0.42 6.12 0.31
CA ALA A 486 0.86 4.74 0.49
C ALA A 486 2.37 4.56 0.76
N GLY A 487 3.17 5.63 0.77
CA GLY A 487 4.63 5.49 0.92
C GLY A 487 5.33 4.77 -0.24
N GLY A 488 4.59 4.40 -1.30
CA GLY A 488 5.11 3.74 -2.49
C GLY A 488 6.26 4.52 -3.12
N SER A 489 7.31 3.81 -3.52
CA SER A 489 8.48 4.39 -4.15
C SER A 489 8.24 4.71 -5.61
N CYS A 490 8.53 5.95 -6.00
CA CYS A 490 8.96 6.32 -7.35
C CYS A 490 7.96 6.21 -8.53
N SER A 491 6.88 5.45 -8.48
CA SER A 491 6.05 5.14 -9.65
C SER A 491 4.74 5.92 -9.69
N GLY A 492 4.82 7.25 -9.81
CA GLY A 492 3.63 8.07 -10.04
C GLY A 492 2.92 7.65 -11.33
N ALA A 493 1.70 7.09 -11.24
CA ALA A 493 0.83 6.78 -12.39
C ALA A 493 1.46 5.95 -13.52
N ALA A 494 2.50 5.15 -13.23
CA ALA A 494 3.00 4.13 -14.13
C ALA A 494 2.01 2.95 -14.23
N ALA A 495 2.03 2.21 -15.33
CA ALA A 495 1.20 1.03 -15.52
C ALA A 495 1.44 0.03 -14.38
N GLY A 496 0.38 -0.24 -13.61
CA GLY A 496 0.44 -1.04 -12.38
C GLY A 496 0.20 -0.21 -11.12
N SER A 497 0.65 1.04 -11.01
CA SER A 497 0.58 1.85 -9.78
C SER A 497 -0.56 2.87 -9.77
N THR A 498 -1.75 2.49 -10.25
CA THR A 498 -2.95 3.34 -10.12
C THR A 498 -3.49 3.22 -8.70
N ILE A 499 -2.79 3.76 -7.71
CA ILE A 499 -3.36 4.10 -6.40
C ILE A 499 -4.27 5.31 -6.63
N GLY A 500 -5.50 5.05 -7.08
CA GLY A 500 -6.61 5.98 -7.05
C GLY A 500 -7.54 5.58 -5.92
N VAL A 501 -7.27 6.06 -4.70
CA VAL A 501 -8.28 6.05 -3.63
C VAL A 501 -9.33 7.11 -3.96
N GLY A 502 -10.55 6.69 -4.29
CA GLY A 502 -11.68 7.59 -4.44
C GLY A 502 -12.12 8.11 -3.08
N CYS A 503 -11.49 9.17 -2.58
CA CYS A 503 -12.09 9.98 -1.54
C CYS A 503 -13.03 10.97 -2.23
N THR A 504 -14.34 10.77 -2.08
CA THR A 504 -15.35 11.76 -2.45
C THR A 504 -15.15 12.99 -1.59
N SER A 505 -14.42 14.00 -2.09
CA SER A 505 -14.43 15.32 -1.47
C SER A 505 -15.81 15.93 -1.73
N SER A 506 -16.68 15.87 -0.73
CA SER A 506 -17.79 16.81 -0.60
C SER A 506 -17.18 18.21 -0.46
N SER A 507 -17.09 18.90 -1.59
CA SER A 507 -16.77 20.33 -1.62
C SER A 507 -17.87 21.08 -0.89
N GLY A 508 -17.60 21.49 0.34
CA GLY A 508 -18.39 22.49 1.04
C GLY A 508 -18.44 23.75 0.19
N GLY A 509 -19.66 24.13 -0.20
CA GLY A 509 -19.90 25.34 -0.98
C GLY A 509 -19.55 26.57 -0.14
N CYS A 510 -18.53 27.30 -0.57
CA CYS A 510 -18.40 28.71 -0.24
C CYS A 510 -19.11 29.52 -1.34
N GLY A 511 -20.22 30.15 -0.94
CA GLY A 511 -20.99 31.04 -1.79
C GLY A 511 -20.25 32.35 -2.09
N GLY A 512 -20.62 32.97 -3.22
CA GLY A 512 -20.32 34.36 -3.51
C GLY A 512 -20.06 34.65 -4.98
N GLY A 513 -21.01 35.36 -5.61
CA GLY A 513 -20.72 36.25 -6.74
C GLY A 513 -21.14 35.72 -8.10
N GLY A 514 -22.37 36.05 -8.51
CA GLY A 514 -22.83 35.88 -9.88
C GLY A 514 -22.02 36.71 -10.87
N SER A 515 -21.81 36.17 -12.06
CA SER A 515 -21.54 36.93 -13.28
C SER A 515 -21.97 36.10 -14.48
N ASN A 516 -22.81 36.73 -15.28
CA ASN A 516 -23.55 36.19 -16.40
C ASN A 516 -22.72 36.36 -17.68
N CYS A 517 -22.36 35.27 -18.37
CA CYS A 517 -21.96 35.24 -19.79
C CYS A 517 -22.21 33.79 -20.26
N GLY A 518 -22.98 33.42 -21.30
CA GLY A 518 -23.24 34.09 -22.57
C GLY A 518 -22.68 33.25 -23.72
N GLY A 519 -23.47 32.30 -24.25
CA GLY A 519 -23.56 31.85 -25.66
C GLY A 519 -22.35 31.35 -26.48
N GLY A 520 -22.58 30.24 -27.21
CA GLY A 520 -21.88 29.82 -28.44
C GLY A 520 -21.35 28.37 -28.35
N GLY A 521 -21.64 27.39 -29.20
CA GLY A 521 -22.28 27.35 -30.53
C GLY A 521 -21.41 26.55 -31.51
N GLY A 522 -21.91 25.40 -32.01
CA GLY A 522 -21.40 24.64 -33.17
C GLY A 522 -20.40 23.51 -32.85
N GLY A 523 -20.41 22.31 -33.45
CA GLY A 523 -21.20 21.61 -34.48
C GLY A 523 -20.72 20.14 -34.40
N GLY A 524 -21.49 19.08 -34.65
CA GLY A 524 -22.25 18.77 -35.86
C GLY A 524 -21.58 17.59 -36.57
N ALA A 525 -22.17 16.39 -36.47
CA ALA A 525 -22.17 15.35 -37.50
C ALA A 525 -22.91 14.11 -36.98
N GLY A 526 -24.22 14.07 -37.20
CA GLY A 526 -25.02 12.86 -37.17
C GLY A 526 -25.14 12.30 -38.60
N CYS A 527 -25.12 10.98 -38.72
CA CYS A 527 -25.60 10.28 -39.90
C CYS A 527 -26.92 9.62 -39.51
N GLY A 528 -28.01 10.10 -40.10
CA GLY A 528 -29.35 9.57 -39.94
C GLY A 528 -29.75 8.59 -41.05
N GLY A 529 -30.91 7.99 -40.83
CA GLY A 529 -31.68 7.10 -41.70
C GLY A 529 -32.49 6.19 -40.79
N GLY A 530 -33.74 6.50 -40.42
CA GLY A 530 -34.91 6.71 -41.29
C GLY A 530 -35.50 5.32 -41.58
N GLY A 531 -36.75 4.97 -41.33
CA GLY A 531 -37.96 5.64 -40.88
C GLY A 531 -39.14 4.69 -41.18
N GLY A 532 -40.30 4.90 -40.53
CA GLY A 532 -41.58 4.23 -40.81
C GLY A 532 -41.87 3.04 -39.89
N GLY A 533 -43.04 2.85 -39.29
CA GLY A 533 -44.35 3.48 -39.45
C GLY A 533 -45.44 2.42 -39.24
N GLY A 534 -46.48 2.72 -38.46
CA GLY A 534 -47.67 1.87 -38.21
C GLY A 534 -47.51 0.94 -37.00
N GLY A 535 -48.45 0.80 -36.06
CA GLY A 535 -49.88 1.07 -36.05
C GLY A 535 -50.62 -0.20 -35.59
N CYS A 536 -51.64 -0.04 -34.73
CA CYS A 536 -52.62 -1.05 -34.26
C CYS A 536 -52.09 -2.00 -33.16
N GLY A 537 -52.56 -1.95 -31.90
CA GLY A 537 -53.86 -2.49 -31.43
C GLY A 537 -53.63 -3.92 -30.92
N GLY A 538 -54.06 -4.42 -29.78
CA GLY A 538 -54.94 -4.05 -28.68
C GLY A 538 -55.06 -5.34 -27.82
N GLY A 539 -55.76 -5.27 -26.68
CA GLY A 539 -56.26 -6.47 -26.02
C GLY A 539 -55.72 -6.68 -24.61
N GLY A 540 -56.59 -6.44 -23.63
CA GLY A 540 -56.34 -6.71 -22.22
C GLY A 540 -56.44 -8.19 -21.87
N GLY A 541 -56.24 -8.47 -20.59
CA GLY A 541 -56.39 -9.79 -20.01
C GLY A 541 -55.70 -9.88 -18.66
N GLY A 542 -56.32 -9.28 -17.64
CA GLY A 542 -55.97 -9.57 -16.25
C GLY A 542 -56.54 -10.91 -15.82
N CYS A 543 -55.76 -11.64 -15.02
CA CYS A 543 -56.13 -12.28 -13.75
C CYS A 543 -54.82 -12.61 -13.04
#